data_AF-A0A3B9CX83-F1
#
_entry.id   AF-A0A3B9CX83-F1
#
_cell.length_a   1.000
_cell.length_b   1.000
_cell.length_c   1.000
_cell.angle_alpha   90.00
_cell.angle_beta   90.00
_cell.angle_gamma   90.00
#
_symmetry.space_group_name_H-M   'P 1'
#
loop_
_entity.id
_entity.type
_entity.pdbx_description
1 polymer ?
#
loop_
_entity_poly.entity_id
_entity_poly.type
_entity_poly.pdbx_seq_one_letter_code
_entity_poly.pdbx_strand_id
1 'polypeptide(L)' 'MKTLFTRISLLFALAPISLATDIRPNILFCISDDQSYAHTGANGDRIVQTPAF' A
#
# COMPACT_ATOMS: atom_id res chain seq x y z
N MET A 1 20.06 -15.86 -38.07
CA MET A 1 20.69 -15.92 -36.73
C MET A 1 20.83 -14.55 -36.08
N LYS A 2 21.36 -13.53 -36.78
CA LYS A 2 21.55 -12.16 -36.23
C LYS A 2 20.23 -11.47 -35.79
N THR A 3 19.17 -11.60 -36.58
CA THR A 3 17.84 -11.02 -36.30
C THR A 3 17.14 -11.62 -35.08
N LEU A 4 17.41 -12.89 -34.78
CA LEU A 4 16.89 -13.58 -33.59
C LEU A 4 17.57 -13.05 -32.33
N PHE A 5 18.89 -12.89 -32.37
CA PHE A 5 19.67 -12.30 -31.28
C PHE A 5 19.23 -10.85 -30.98
N THR A 6 18.96 -10.04 -32.01
CA THR A 6 18.49 -8.67 -31.82
C THR A 6 17.12 -8.62 -31.14
N ARG A 7 16.19 -9.51 -31.50
CA ARG A 7 14.86 -9.58 -30.88
C ARG A 7 14.90 -10.01 -29.41
N ILE A 8 15.76 -10.99 -29.09
CA ILE A 8 15.95 -11.45 -27.71
C ILE A 8 16.56 -10.32 -26.86
N SER A 9 17.57 -9.63 -27.37
CA SER A 9 18.18 -8.48 -26.70
C SER A 9 17.15 -7.36 -26.43
N LEU A 10 16.30 -7.06 -27.43
CA LEU A 10 15.23 -6.06 -27.27
C LEU A 10 14.18 -6.47 -26.22
N LEU A 11 13.85 -7.77 -26.15
CA LEU A 11 12.93 -8.32 -25.14
C LEU A 11 13.48 -8.18 -23.72
N PHE A 12 14.78 -8.40 -23.52
CA PHE A 12 15.41 -8.24 -22.21
C PHE A 12 15.56 -6.78 -21.79
N ALA A 13 15.78 -5.85 -22.75
CA ALA A 13 15.90 -4.43 -22.46
C ALA A 13 14.56 -3.76 -22.05
N LEU A 14 13.43 -4.35 -22.44
CA LEU A 14 12.08 -3.87 -22.11
C LEU A 14 11.50 -4.53 -20.83
N ALA A 15 12.24 -5.44 -20.19
CA ALA A 15 11.77 -6.08 -18.97
C ALA A 15 11.73 -5.05 -17.81
N PRO A 16 10.60 -4.91 -17.10
CA PRO A 16 10.52 -4.01 -15.97
C PRO A 16 11.43 -4.51 -14.85
N ILE A 17 12.41 -3.70 -14.47
CA ILE A 17 13.25 -3.94 -13.30
C ILE A 17 12.39 -3.57 -12.08
N SER A 18 11.91 -4.58 -11.35
CA SER A 18 11.28 -4.33 -10.05
C SER A 18 12.35 -3.90 -9.07
N LEU A 19 12.33 -2.62 -8.67
CA LEU A 19 13.11 -2.15 -7.53
C LEU A 19 12.51 -2.80 -6.29
N ALA A 20 13.31 -3.60 -5.58
CA ALA A 20 12.94 -4.11 -4.28
C ALA A 20 12.61 -2.92 -3.39
N THR A 21 11.32 -2.75 -3.09
CA THR A 21 10.87 -1.79 -2.09
C THR A 21 11.45 -2.21 -0.74
N ASP A 22 11.78 -1.23 0.11
CA ASP A 22 12.17 -1.55 1.48
C ASP A 22 11.04 -2.39 2.09
N ILE A 23 11.37 -3.60 2.53
CA ILE A 23 10.39 -4.54 3.09
C ILE A 23 9.78 -4.03 4.39
N ARG A 24 10.39 -2.98 4.98
CA ARG A 24 9.88 -2.35 6.19
C ARG A 24 8.67 -1.46 5.84
N PRO A 25 7.51 -1.70 6.47
CA PRO A 25 6.36 -0.82 6.28
C PRO A 25 6.61 0.57 6.89
N ASN A 26 5.91 1.59 6.38
CA ASN A 26 5.85 2.90 7.01
C ASN A 26 4.96 2.87 8.26
N ILE A 27 5.24 3.75 9.24
CA ILE A 27 4.41 3.91 10.43
C ILE A 27 3.61 5.20 10.30
N LEU A 28 2.28 5.09 10.36
CA LEU A 28 1.36 6.19 10.60
C LEU A 28 0.71 5.97 11.95
N PHE A 29 1.09 6.78 12.93
CA PHE A 29 0.54 6.72 14.28
C PHE A 29 -0.47 7.85 14.49
N CYS A 30 -1.74 7.49 14.62
CA CYS A 30 -2.85 8.44 14.77
C CYS A 30 -3.31 8.47 16.24
N ILE A 31 -3.41 9.66 16.82
CA ILE A 31 -3.97 9.90 18.15
C ILE A 31 -4.99 11.03 18.04
N SER A 32 -6.13 10.85 18.69
CA SER A 32 -7.09 11.92 18.95
C SER A 32 -7.08 12.23 20.43
N ASP A 33 -7.14 13.51 20.77
CA ASP A 33 -7.35 13.93 22.15
C ASP A 33 -8.74 13.51 22.62
N ASP A 34 -8.86 13.09 23.88
CA ASP A 34 -10.10 12.69 24.57
C ASP A 34 -11.04 11.70 23.87
N GLN A 35 -10.58 10.99 22.83
CA GLN A 35 -11.41 9.99 22.16
C GLN A 35 -11.66 8.80 23.09
N SER A 36 -12.90 8.66 23.52
CA SER A 36 -13.32 7.55 24.38
C SER A 36 -13.38 6.24 23.61
N TYR A 37 -13.13 5.13 24.31
CA TYR A 37 -13.26 3.79 23.72
C TYR A 37 -14.69 3.52 23.22
N ALA A 38 -15.72 3.77 24.04
CA ALA A 38 -17.10 3.43 23.67
C ALA A 38 -17.69 4.30 22.53
N HIS A 39 -17.18 5.53 22.35
CA HIS A 39 -17.72 6.51 21.39
C HIS A 39 -17.12 6.32 19.99
N THR A 40 -17.23 5.12 19.44
CA THR A 40 -16.91 4.82 18.04
C THR A 40 -18.05 4.02 17.42
N GLY A 41 -18.28 4.19 16.12
CA GLY A 41 -19.34 3.43 15.44
C GLY A 41 -19.10 1.92 15.51
N ALA A 42 -17.84 1.49 15.37
CA ALA A 42 -17.44 0.08 15.47
C ALA A 42 -17.71 -0.54 16.86
N ASN A 43 -17.70 0.28 17.92
CA ASN A 43 -18.00 -0.15 19.28
C ASN A 43 -19.51 -0.11 19.62
N GLY A 44 -20.37 0.08 18.60
CA GLY A 44 -21.83 -0.03 18.73
C GLY A 44 -22.54 1.27 19.12
N ASP A 45 -21.82 2.39 19.13
CA ASP A 45 -22.45 3.71 19.25
C ASP A 45 -23.35 3.96 18.03
N ARG A 46 -24.64 4.21 18.28
CA ARG A 46 -25.64 4.39 17.22
C ARG A 46 -25.66 5.80 16.64
N ILE A 47 -25.00 6.76 17.31
CA ILE A 47 -25.00 8.18 16.96
C ILE A 47 -23.68 8.53 16.27
N VAL A 48 -22.56 8.06 16.83
CA VAL A 48 -21.22 8.36 16.29
C VAL A 48 -20.96 7.57 15.01
N GLN A 49 -20.54 8.27 13.94
CA GLN A 49 -20.19 7.66 12.65
C GLN A 49 -18.70 7.85 12.36
N THR A 50 -17.94 6.77 12.42
CA THR A 50 -16.50 6.75 12.09
C THR A 50 -16.22 5.84 10.88
N PRO A 51 -16.76 6.10 9.67
CA PRO A 51 -16.68 5.13 8.57
C PRO A 51 -15.27 4.85 8.04
N ALA A 52 -14.31 5.75 8.31
CA ALA A 52 -12.90 5.56 7.96
C ALA A 52 -12.09 4.83 9.05
N PHE A 53 -12.68 4.62 10.24
CA PHE A 53 -12.07 3.98 11.40
C PHE A 53 -12.97 2.85 11.94
#